data_AF-W8CAY6-F1
#
_entry.id   AF-W8CAY6-F1
#
_cell.length_a   1.000
_cell.length_b   1.000
_cell.length_c   1.000
_cell.angle_alpha   90.00
_cell.angle_beta   90.00
_cell.angle_gamma   90.00
#
_symmetry.space_group_name_H-M   'P 1'
#
loop_
_entity.id
_entity.type
_entity.pdbx_description
1 polymer ?
#
loop_
_entity_poly.entity_id
_entity_poly.type
_entity_poly.pdbx_seq_one_letter_code
_entity_poly.pdbx_strand_id
1 'polypeptide(L)'
;MGGLEQIILPLVVNETNINLRVKAVRVLGALTHNNPKAQIKAFEKNVGSHLAQILLSSTNTEELSSALYAFGSLLRKFPLALQRILSTSGTQALIAVLEKECELKVKAKSLTLISDVIVEKKLVLSNYADSDNPLAAAQYAELNLAEWLKSNAFCETVDVLVSSKLYELLDQPDLVEYFITGLESSIEICQSVWSKNPQLRHTLLTIKNRYMYVQDEFRLEIAQQIERLIKDLYNSINHEEL
;
A
#
# COMPACT_ATOMS: atom_id res chain seq x y z
N MET A 1 24.22 -1.08 22.35
CA MET A 1 24.13 0.36 21.99
C MET A 1 22.66 0.71 21.81
N GLY A 2 22.16 1.74 22.50
CA GLY A 2 20.73 2.09 22.60
C GLY A 2 20.31 3.29 21.74
N GLY A 3 20.90 3.45 20.55
CA GLY A 3 20.65 4.63 19.69
C GLY A 3 19.21 4.75 19.21
N LEU A 4 18.51 3.62 19.02
CA LEU A 4 17.07 3.62 18.72
C LEU A 4 16.29 4.28 19.86
N GLU A 5 16.51 3.83 21.10
CA GLU A 5 15.76 4.30 22.26
C GLU A 5 16.15 5.70 22.72
N GLN A 6 17.44 6.03 22.66
CA GLN A 6 17.98 7.26 23.25
C GLN A 6 17.92 8.45 22.28
N ILE A 7 17.88 8.20 20.97
CA ILE A 7 17.98 9.26 19.95
C ILE A 7 16.79 9.19 19.00
N ILE A 8 16.58 8.06 18.33
CA ILE A 8 15.59 7.99 17.23
C ILE A 8 14.16 8.10 17.75
N LEU A 9 13.78 7.33 18.79
CA LEU A 9 12.42 7.35 19.32
C LEU A 9 12.00 8.73 19.85
N PRO A 10 12.79 9.43 20.69
CA PRO A 10 12.44 10.79 21.11
C PRO A 10 12.20 11.74 19.93
N LEU A 11 13.01 11.63 18.87
CA LEU A 11 12.87 12.46 17.68
C LEU A 11 11.64 12.10 16.83
N VAL A 12 11.23 10.83 16.80
CA VAL A 12 10.02 10.40 16.08
C VAL A 12 8.76 10.83 16.83
N VAL A 13 8.78 10.78 18.16
CA VAL A 13 7.58 10.97 18.99
C VAL A 13 7.36 12.42 19.43
N ASN A 14 8.42 13.11 19.84
CA ASN A 14 8.30 14.38 20.57
C ASN A 14 8.86 15.59 19.81
N GLU A 15 9.60 15.38 18.71
CA GLU A 15 10.19 16.50 17.97
C GLU A 15 9.12 17.33 17.26
N THR A 16 9.21 18.65 17.37
CA THR A 16 8.29 19.59 16.72
C THR A 16 8.84 20.09 15.38
N ASN A 17 10.16 20.07 15.20
CA ASN A 17 10.82 20.39 13.95
C ASN A 17 10.60 19.27 12.91
N ILE A 18 9.73 19.54 11.94
CA ILE A 18 9.37 18.58 10.87
C ILE A 18 10.60 18.08 10.13
N ASN A 19 11.57 18.94 9.79
CA ASN A 19 12.76 18.53 9.04
C ASN A 19 13.62 17.54 9.83
N LEU A 20 13.72 17.73 11.15
CA LEU A 20 14.47 16.80 12.00
C LEU A 20 13.71 15.48 12.20
N ARG A 21 12.39 15.56 12.41
CA ARG A 21 11.52 14.38 12.52
C ARG A 21 11.54 13.54 11.24
N VAL A 22 11.47 14.17 10.07
CA VAL A 22 11.63 13.53 8.75
C VAL A 22 12.93 12.74 8.67
N LYS A 23 14.06 13.35 9.05
CA LYS A 23 15.36 12.66 9.05
C LYS A 23 15.39 11.48 10.01
N ALA A 24 14.86 11.66 11.23
CA ALA A 24 14.77 10.59 12.22
C ALA A 24 13.91 9.40 11.73
N VAL A 25 12.76 9.69 11.12
CA VAL A 25 11.87 8.68 10.54
C VAL A 25 12.54 7.96 9.36
N ARG A 26 13.29 8.67 8.49
CA ARG A 26 14.08 8.02 7.42
C ARG A 26 15.14 7.07 7.99
N VAL A 27 15.86 7.50 9.02
CA VAL A 27 16.85 6.65 9.71
C VAL A 27 16.17 5.45 10.34
N LEU A 28 15.00 5.61 10.97
CA LEU A 28 14.21 4.51 11.52
C LEU A 28 13.85 3.49 10.44
N GLY A 29 13.37 3.94 9.27
CA GLY A 29 13.06 3.06 8.15
C GLY A 29 14.29 2.31 7.64
N ALA A 30 15.43 2.98 7.49
CA ALA A 30 16.67 2.34 7.09
C ALA A 30 17.17 1.31 8.12
N LEU A 31 16.99 1.60 9.41
CA LEU A 31 17.36 0.69 10.50
C LEU A 31 16.51 -0.59 10.50
N THR A 32 15.21 -0.49 10.21
CA THR A 32 14.28 -1.64 10.21
C THR A 32 14.27 -2.39 8.88
N HIS A 33 14.69 -1.77 7.78
CA HIS A 33 14.67 -2.38 6.45
C HIS A 33 15.54 -3.64 6.38
N ASN A 34 14.91 -4.79 6.09
CA ASN A 34 15.57 -6.11 6.04
C ASN A 34 16.38 -6.44 7.30
N ASN A 35 15.98 -5.92 8.47
CA ASN A 35 16.67 -6.12 9.74
C ASN A 35 15.68 -6.58 10.82
N PRO A 36 15.44 -7.90 10.95
CA PRO A 36 14.47 -8.45 11.90
C PRO A 36 14.72 -8.03 13.35
N LYS A 37 15.99 -7.89 13.78
CA LYS A 37 16.31 -7.47 15.15
C LYS A 37 15.86 -6.04 15.42
N ALA A 38 16.07 -5.14 14.47
CA ALA A 38 15.63 -3.76 14.58
C ALA A 38 14.11 -3.64 14.43
N GLN A 39 13.47 -4.41 13.54
CA GLN A 39 12.01 -4.48 13.41
C GLN A 39 11.35 -4.91 14.73
N ILE A 40 11.82 -6.00 15.34
CA ILE A 40 11.33 -6.48 16.64
C ILE A 40 11.48 -5.39 17.69
N LYS A 41 12.64 -4.72 17.76
CA LYS A 41 12.87 -3.68 18.76
C LYS A 41 11.98 -2.46 18.57
N ALA A 42 11.80 -2.00 17.34
CA ALA A 42 10.89 -0.90 17.01
C ALA A 42 9.43 -1.27 17.31
N PHE A 43 9.03 -2.51 17.02
CA PHE A 43 7.71 -3.05 17.33
C PHE A 43 7.45 -3.08 18.84
N GLU A 44 8.37 -3.61 19.65
CA GLU A 44 8.29 -3.62 21.12
C GLU A 44 8.15 -2.22 21.73
N LYS A 45 8.59 -1.19 21.00
CA LYS A 45 8.54 0.22 21.41
C LYS A 45 7.34 0.97 20.83
N ASN A 46 6.36 0.26 20.28
CA ASN A 46 5.14 0.83 19.68
C ASN A 46 5.41 1.85 18.56
N VAL A 47 6.52 1.70 17.82
CA VAL A 47 6.84 2.60 16.69
C VAL A 47 5.72 2.60 15.65
N GLY A 48 5.09 1.45 15.41
CA GLY A 48 3.97 1.33 14.45
C GLY A 48 2.85 2.34 14.73
N SER A 49 2.41 2.46 15.98
CA SER A 49 1.35 3.40 16.35
C SER A 49 1.75 4.86 16.13
N HIS A 50 3.02 5.22 16.41
CA HIS A 50 3.52 6.57 16.18
C HIS A 50 3.61 6.91 14.68
N LEU A 51 4.08 5.97 13.87
CA LEU A 51 4.10 6.13 12.42
C LEU A 51 2.68 6.24 11.85
N ALA A 52 1.74 5.42 12.31
CA ALA A 52 0.33 5.53 11.94
C ALA A 52 -0.25 6.91 12.31
N GLN A 53 0.09 7.45 13.49
CA GLN A 53 -0.31 8.79 13.89
C GLN A 53 0.27 9.89 12.99
N ILE A 54 1.53 9.76 12.56
CA ILE A 54 2.14 10.69 11.60
C ILE A 54 1.39 10.61 10.25
N LEU A 55 1.12 9.41 9.75
CA LEU A 55 0.38 9.20 8.52
C LEU A 55 -1.03 9.81 8.61
N LEU A 56 -1.71 9.69 9.75
CA LEU A 56 -3.05 10.26 9.95
C LEU A 56 -3.02 11.79 10.05
N SER A 57 -2.06 12.37 10.76
CA SER A 57 -2.09 13.79 11.13
C SER A 57 -1.27 14.72 10.23
N SER A 58 -0.19 14.23 9.60
CA SER A 58 0.68 15.08 8.79
C SER A 58 0.01 15.51 7.48
N THR A 59 0.29 16.75 7.08
CA THR A 59 -0.01 17.31 5.75
C THR A 59 1.26 17.55 4.94
N ASN A 60 2.44 17.24 5.50
CA ASN A 60 3.72 17.45 4.83
C ASN A 60 4.08 16.22 3.98
N THR A 61 4.21 16.41 2.67
CA THR A 61 4.51 15.33 1.70
C THR A 61 5.79 14.55 2.04
N GLU A 62 6.87 15.24 2.43
CA GLU A 62 8.13 14.57 2.75
C GLU A 62 8.03 13.70 4.01
N GLU A 63 7.27 14.18 5.00
CA GLU A 63 7.00 13.45 6.23
C GLU A 63 6.13 12.22 5.97
N LEU A 64 5.05 12.36 5.21
CA LEU A 64 4.21 11.22 4.80
C LEU A 64 5.03 10.18 4.04
N SER A 65 5.83 10.62 3.06
CA SER A 65 6.70 9.73 2.29
C SER A 65 7.71 8.99 3.18
N SER A 66 8.28 9.67 4.17
CA SER A 66 9.27 9.07 5.08
C SER A 66 8.62 8.11 6.06
N ALA A 67 7.44 8.47 6.58
CA ALA A 67 6.64 7.63 7.46
C ALA A 67 6.18 6.35 6.75
N LEU A 68 5.69 6.43 5.51
CA LEU A 68 5.34 5.26 4.70
C LEU A 68 6.54 4.33 4.49
N TYR A 69 7.72 4.88 4.19
CA TYR A 69 8.94 4.09 4.06
C TYR A 69 9.30 3.35 5.36
N ALA A 70 9.25 4.05 6.51
CA ALA A 70 9.52 3.43 7.80
C ALA A 70 8.45 2.41 8.20
N PHE A 71 7.19 2.67 7.88
CA PHE A 71 6.06 1.80 8.17
C PHE A 71 6.16 0.50 7.36
N GLY A 72 6.39 0.59 6.05
CA GLY A 72 6.60 -0.58 5.20
C GLY A 72 7.84 -1.38 5.61
N SER A 73 8.94 -0.69 5.95
CA SER A 73 10.16 -1.35 6.42
C SER A 73 9.96 -2.07 7.76
N LEU A 74 9.11 -1.54 8.65
CA LEU A 74 8.76 -2.20 9.91
C LEU A 74 7.90 -3.45 9.69
N LEU A 75 6.97 -3.41 8.72
CA LEU A 75 5.96 -4.44 8.51
C LEU A 75 6.41 -5.60 7.61
N ARG A 76 7.33 -5.35 6.66
CA ARG A 76 7.76 -6.31 5.64
C ARG A 76 8.25 -7.62 6.25
N LYS A 77 7.68 -8.75 5.79
CA LYS A 77 8.00 -10.10 6.25
C LYS A 77 7.82 -10.30 7.76
N PHE A 78 6.95 -9.53 8.41
CA PHE A 78 6.74 -9.56 9.86
C PHE A 78 5.25 -9.71 10.20
N PRO A 79 4.69 -10.93 10.08
CA PRO A 79 3.24 -11.16 10.18
C PRO A 79 2.64 -10.78 11.54
N LEU A 80 3.38 -10.97 12.64
CA LEU A 80 2.94 -10.50 13.97
C LEU A 80 2.79 -8.96 14.02
N ALA A 81 3.71 -8.23 13.40
CA ALA A 81 3.65 -6.77 13.34
C ALA A 81 2.50 -6.32 12.42
N LEU A 82 2.34 -6.96 11.26
CA LEU A 82 1.18 -6.76 10.37
C LEU A 82 -0.12 -6.94 11.14
N GLN A 83 -0.29 -8.04 11.88
CA GLN A 83 -1.50 -8.32 12.64
C GLN A 83 -1.79 -7.23 13.67
N ARG A 84 -0.82 -6.88 14.53
CA ARG A 84 -1.08 -5.93 15.63
C ARG A 84 -1.20 -4.48 15.18
N ILE A 85 -0.44 -4.07 14.17
CA ILE A 85 -0.43 -2.69 13.70
C ILE A 85 -1.62 -2.44 12.76
N LEU A 86 -1.87 -3.33 11.80
CA LEU A 86 -2.94 -3.12 10.80
C LEU A 86 -4.34 -3.34 11.37
N SER A 87 -4.51 -4.22 12.37
CA SER A 87 -5.82 -4.43 13.03
C SER A 87 -6.33 -3.25 13.86
N THR A 88 -5.48 -2.24 14.10
CA THR A 88 -5.84 -1.05 14.87
C THR A 88 -5.93 0.18 13.95
N SER A 89 -5.10 1.20 14.15
CA SER A 89 -5.09 2.40 13.33
C SER A 89 -4.23 2.26 12.06
N GLY A 90 -3.46 1.19 11.91
CA GLY A 90 -2.53 1.04 10.79
C GLY A 90 -3.21 0.96 9.42
N THR A 91 -4.30 0.19 9.30
CA THR A 91 -5.06 0.12 8.04
C THR A 91 -5.69 1.46 7.70
N GLN A 92 -6.36 2.09 8.68
CA GLN A 92 -6.94 3.42 8.53
C GLN A 92 -5.87 4.45 8.09
N ALA A 93 -4.69 4.41 8.69
CA ALA A 93 -3.60 5.33 8.40
C ALA A 93 -3.11 5.23 6.95
N LEU A 94 -3.00 4.01 6.41
CA LEU A 94 -2.60 3.82 5.01
C LEU A 94 -3.67 4.35 4.04
N ILE A 95 -4.94 4.08 4.33
CA ILE A 95 -6.06 4.51 3.48
C ILE A 95 -6.22 6.03 3.54
N ALA A 96 -6.10 6.63 4.72
CA ALA A 96 -6.17 8.09 4.88
C ALA A 96 -5.13 8.84 4.02
N VAL A 97 -3.97 8.25 3.75
CA VAL A 97 -2.97 8.85 2.86
C VAL A 97 -3.47 8.94 1.41
N LEU A 98 -4.25 7.96 0.96
CA LEU A 98 -4.84 7.96 -0.38
C LEU A 98 -5.83 9.12 -0.57
N GLU A 99 -6.50 9.53 0.51
CA GLU A 99 -7.48 10.62 0.53
C GLU A 99 -6.84 12.00 0.67
N LYS A 100 -5.63 12.11 1.24
CA LYS A 100 -4.98 13.40 1.50
C LYS A 100 -4.66 14.19 0.23
N GLU A 101 -4.69 15.51 0.35
CA GLU A 101 -4.12 16.44 -0.63
C GLU A 101 -2.59 16.42 -0.53
N CYS A 102 -1.98 15.41 -1.13
CA CYS A 102 -0.52 15.24 -1.25
C CYS A 102 -0.16 14.73 -2.65
N GLU A 103 1.13 14.75 -2.98
CA GLU A 103 1.63 14.29 -4.28
C GLU A 103 1.17 12.87 -4.60
N LEU A 104 0.81 12.63 -5.87
CA LEU A 104 0.35 11.33 -6.34
C LEU A 104 1.35 10.20 -6.04
N LYS A 105 2.65 10.50 -6.04
CA LYS A 105 3.72 9.57 -5.66
C LYS A 105 3.62 9.08 -4.22
N VAL A 106 3.15 9.90 -3.28
CA VAL A 106 2.93 9.49 -1.88
C VAL A 106 1.72 8.57 -1.78
N LYS A 107 0.65 8.86 -2.53
CA LYS A 107 -0.52 7.99 -2.63
C LYS A 107 -0.15 6.63 -3.23
N ALA A 108 0.62 6.63 -4.32
CA ALA A 108 1.15 5.41 -4.94
C ALA A 108 1.93 4.56 -3.92
N LYS A 109 2.83 5.17 -3.13
CA LYS A 109 3.55 4.43 -2.07
C LYS A 109 2.64 3.77 -1.04
N SER A 110 1.55 4.43 -0.63
CA SER A 110 0.60 3.83 0.31
C SER A 110 -0.14 2.64 -0.32
N LEU A 111 -0.61 2.80 -1.57
CA LEU A 111 -1.24 1.73 -2.32
C LEU A 111 -0.29 0.55 -2.58
N THR A 112 0.96 0.82 -2.94
CA THR A 112 2.01 -0.19 -3.12
C THR A 112 2.25 -0.96 -1.82
N LEU A 113 2.29 -0.29 -0.66
CA LEU A 113 2.46 -0.98 0.62
C LEU A 113 1.29 -1.93 0.90
N ILE A 114 0.05 -1.50 0.64
CA ILE A 114 -1.14 -2.37 0.78
C ILE A 114 -1.03 -3.57 -0.18
N SER A 115 -0.71 -3.32 -1.44
CA SER A 115 -0.48 -4.34 -2.48
C SER A 115 0.58 -5.34 -2.07
N ASP A 116 1.73 -4.86 -1.57
CA ASP A 116 2.84 -5.69 -1.11
C ASP A 116 2.39 -6.65 0.01
N VAL A 117 1.57 -6.18 0.96
CA VAL A 117 1.05 -7.04 2.05
C VAL A 117 0.08 -8.08 1.51
N ILE A 118 -0.79 -7.72 0.56
CA ILE A 118 -1.73 -8.68 -0.06
C ILE A 118 -0.96 -9.77 -0.81
N VAL A 119 0.01 -9.37 -1.64
CA VAL A 119 0.85 -10.29 -2.42
C VAL A 119 1.72 -11.15 -1.50
N GLU A 120 2.35 -10.56 -0.48
CA GLU A 120 3.15 -11.27 0.52
C GLU A 120 2.31 -12.35 1.22
N LYS A 121 1.10 -12.01 1.68
CA LYS A 121 0.17 -12.99 2.27
C LYS A 121 -0.17 -14.10 1.28
N LYS A 122 -0.54 -13.78 0.05
CA LYS A 122 -0.93 -14.76 -0.98
C LYS A 122 0.22 -15.73 -1.29
N LEU A 123 1.43 -15.22 -1.46
CA LEU A 123 2.63 -16.02 -1.73
C LEU A 123 2.99 -16.96 -0.57
N VAL A 124 2.89 -16.49 0.67
CA VAL A 124 3.18 -17.35 1.83
C VAL A 124 2.14 -18.46 1.96
N LEU A 125 0.86 -18.16 1.71
CA LEU A 125 -0.21 -19.17 1.79
C LEU A 125 -0.18 -20.15 0.62
N SER A 126 0.19 -19.72 -0.60
CA SER A 126 0.33 -20.63 -1.74
C SER A 126 1.47 -21.63 -1.54
N ASN A 127 2.54 -21.22 -0.84
CA ASN A 127 3.72 -22.04 -0.59
C ASN A 127 3.70 -22.69 0.81
N TYR A 128 2.52 -22.80 1.45
CA TYR A 128 2.40 -23.26 2.84
C TYR A 128 3.03 -24.63 3.08
N ALA A 129 2.84 -25.57 2.14
CA ALA A 129 3.37 -26.93 2.22
C ALA A 129 4.90 -27.00 2.18
N ASP A 130 5.54 -26.02 1.53
CA ASP A 130 7.00 -25.92 1.36
C ASP A 130 7.60 -24.84 2.27
N SER A 131 6.88 -24.41 3.31
CA SER A 131 7.31 -23.30 4.17
C SER A 131 8.43 -23.73 5.12
N ASP A 132 9.59 -23.07 4.99
CA ASP A 132 10.68 -23.16 5.96
C ASP A 132 10.31 -22.60 7.35
N ASN A 133 9.17 -21.91 7.48
CA ASN A 133 8.68 -21.34 8.73
C ASN A 133 7.15 -21.48 8.89
N PRO A 134 6.66 -22.66 9.33
CA PRO A 134 5.23 -22.92 9.50
C PRO A 134 4.53 -21.95 10.46
N LEU A 135 5.24 -21.45 11.47
CA LEU A 135 4.69 -20.48 12.43
C LEU A 135 4.37 -19.15 11.73
N ALA A 136 5.29 -18.64 10.90
CA ALA A 136 5.04 -17.43 10.12
C ALA A 136 3.86 -17.63 9.18
N ALA A 137 3.78 -18.79 8.50
CA ALA A 137 2.68 -19.11 7.59
C ALA A 137 1.31 -19.15 8.30
N ALA A 138 1.24 -19.74 9.50
CA ALA A 138 0.05 -19.70 10.35
C ALA A 138 -0.35 -18.26 10.72
N GLN A 139 0.62 -17.41 11.09
CA GLN A 139 0.35 -16.00 11.41
C GLN A 139 -0.18 -15.21 10.19
N TYR A 140 0.29 -15.49 8.96
CA TYR A 140 -0.30 -14.91 7.76
C TYR A 140 -1.73 -15.38 7.51
N ALA A 141 -2.03 -16.64 7.80
CA ALA A 141 -3.39 -17.19 7.65
C ALA A 141 -4.39 -16.47 8.56
N GLU A 142 -3.96 -16.05 9.76
CA GLU A 142 -4.78 -15.31 10.73
C GLU A 142 -4.97 -13.81 10.40
N LEU A 143 -4.29 -13.27 9.38
CA LEU A 143 -4.47 -11.87 9.01
C LEU A 143 -5.85 -11.63 8.40
N ASN A 144 -6.70 -10.85 9.06
CA ASN A 144 -8.00 -10.42 8.54
C ASN A 144 -7.89 -9.22 7.58
N LEU A 145 -6.84 -9.19 6.75
CA LEU A 145 -6.51 -8.05 5.90
C LEU A 145 -7.65 -7.61 4.98
N ALA A 146 -8.32 -8.55 4.31
CA ALA A 146 -9.44 -8.24 3.44
C ALA A 146 -10.58 -7.54 4.19
N GLU A 147 -10.87 -7.99 5.43
CA GLU A 147 -11.91 -7.40 6.27
C GLU A 147 -11.51 -6.02 6.76
N TRP A 148 -10.25 -5.83 7.16
CA TRP A 148 -9.75 -4.51 7.57
C TRP A 148 -9.80 -3.50 6.42
N LEU A 149 -9.43 -3.90 5.20
CA LEU A 149 -9.51 -3.04 4.02
C LEU A 149 -10.96 -2.66 3.70
N LYS A 150 -11.89 -3.63 3.72
CA LYS A 150 -13.33 -3.37 3.52
C LYS A 150 -13.90 -2.44 4.58
N SER A 151 -13.63 -2.72 5.85
CA SER A 151 -14.12 -1.92 6.99
C SER A 151 -13.61 -0.48 6.99
N ASN A 152 -12.52 -0.19 6.28
CA ASN A 152 -11.96 1.15 6.14
C ASN A 152 -12.20 1.77 4.75
N ALA A 153 -13.18 1.27 3.99
CA ALA A 153 -13.58 1.81 2.68
C ALA A 153 -12.42 1.91 1.66
N PHE A 154 -11.49 0.94 1.70
CA PHE A 154 -10.34 0.92 0.79
C PHE A 154 -10.75 0.93 -0.68
N CYS A 155 -11.72 0.09 -1.05
CA CYS A 155 -12.14 -0.08 -2.44
C CYS A 155 -12.72 1.22 -3.02
N GLU A 156 -13.60 1.87 -2.27
CA GLU A 156 -14.22 3.15 -2.61
C GLU A 156 -13.17 4.26 -2.68
N THR A 157 -12.22 4.27 -1.75
CA THR A 157 -11.13 5.26 -1.71
C THR A 157 -10.25 5.17 -2.95
N VAL A 158 -9.78 3.97 -3.30
CA VAL A 158 -8.94 3.74 -4.47
C VAL A 158 -9.70 4.04 -5.76
N ASP A 159 -10.98 3.66 -5.82
CA ASP A 159 -11.84 3.94 -6.96
C ASP A 159 -11.94 5.45 -7.23
N VAL A 160 -12.31 6.24 -6.22
CA VAL A 160 -12.40 7.70 -6.33
C VAL A 160 -11.05 8.30 -6.70
N LEU A 161 -9.96 7.82 -6.09
CA LEU A 161 -8.62 8.30 -6.38
C LEU A 161 -8.23 8.08 -7.85
N VAL A 162 -8.33 6.86 -8.36
CA VAL A 162 -7.93 6.56 -9.75
C VAL A 162 -8.86 7.28 -10.73
N SER A 163 -10.17 7.22 -10.49
CA SER A 163 -11.20 7.83 -11.33
C SER A 163 -11.08 9.34 -11.49
N SER A 164 -10.54 10.04 -10.48
CA SER A 164 -10.40 11.50 -10.46
C SER A 164 -9.04 12.00 -10.97
N LYS A 165 -8.05 11.13 -11.12
CA LYS A 165 -6.65 11.51 -11.42
C LYS A 165 -6.18 11.18 -12.83
N LEU A 166 -7.10 10.95 -13.78
CA LEU A 166 -6.81 10.57 -15.16
C LEU A 166 -5.66 11.39 -15.80
N TYR A 167 -5.74 12.72 -15.77
CA TYR A 167 -4.73 13.57 -16.42
C TYR A 167 -3.36 13.49 -15.73
N GLU A 168 -3.34 13.52 -14.40
CA GLU A 168 -2.09 13.44 -13.61
C GLU A 168 -1.41 12.07 -13.77
N LEU A 169 -2.20 11.00 -13.93
CA LEU A 169 -1.73 9.64 -14.23
C LEU A 169 -1.16 9.54 -15.65
N LEU A 170 -1.82 10.11 -16.66
CA LEU A 170 -1.34 10.08 -18.05
C LEU A 170 0.07 10.70 -18.20
N ASP A 171 0.37 11.72 -17.40
CA ASP A 171 1.66 12.41 -17.39
C ASP A 171 2.76 11.66 -16.63
N GLN A 172 2.42 10.61 -15.87
CA GLN A 172 3.35 9.89 -14.99
C GLN A 172 3.26 8.36 -15.15
N PRO A 173 3.82 7.78 -16.24
CA PRO A 173 3.72 6.35 -16.53
C PRO A 173 4.17 5.42 -15.40
N ASP A 174 5.27 5.76 -14.71
CA ASP A 174 5.77 4.98 -13.57
C ASP A 174 4.73 4.87 -12.45
N LEU A 175 3.95 5.94 -12.21
CA LEU A 175 2.89 5.91 -11.21
C LEU A 175 1.70 5.10 -11.71
N VAL A 176 1.37 5.16 -13.00
CA VAL A 176 0.30 4.32 -13.57
C VAL A 176 0.57 2.86 -13.27
N GLU A 177 1.79 2.36 -13.52
CA GLU A 177 2.15 0.98 -13.20
C GLU A 177 1.83 0.63 -11.73
N TYR A 178 2.27 1.45 -10.77
CA TYR A 178 1.97 1.23 -9.34
C TYR A 178 0.48 1.18 -9.03
N PHE A 179 -0.33 2.05 -9.66
CA PHE A 179 -1.78 2.04 -9.48
C PHE A 179 -2.42 0.80 -10.10
N ILE A 180 -2.00 0.38 -11.29
CA ILE A 180 -2.53 -0.81 -11.96
C ILE A 180 -2.16 -2.08 -11.19
N THR A 181 -0.90 -2.22 -10.73
CA THR A 181 -0.49 -3.32 -9.86
C THR A 181 -1.27 -3.34 -8.54
N GLY A 182 -1.55 -2.16 -7.96
CA GLY A 182 -2.38 -2.03 -6.77
C GLY A 182 -3.83 -2.49 -6.97
N LEU A 183 -4.42 -2.17 -8.13
CA LEU A 183 -5.75 -2.66 -8.51
C LEU A 183 -5.74 -4.17 -8.74
N GLU A 184 -4.78 -4.70 -9.51
CA GLU A 184 -4.68 -6.14 -9.81
C GLU A 184 -4.53 -6.99 -8.54
N SER A 185 -3.64 -6.59 -7.62
CA SER A 185 -3.42 -7.33 -6.37
C SER A 185 -4.65 -7.36 -5.46
N SER A 186 -5.51 -6.34 -5.57
CA SER A 186 -6.66 -6.13 -4.69
C SER A 186 -7.99 -6.53 -5.32
N ILE A 187 -7.98 -7.06 -6.54
CA ILE A 187 -9.19 -7.33 -7.32
C ILE A 187 -10.15 -8.27 -6.59
N GLU A 188 -9.63 -9.34 -5.98
CA GLU A 188 -10.44 -10.32 -5.22
C GLU A 188 -11.20 -9.67 -4.04
N ILE A 189 -10.72 -8.53 -3.54
CA ILE A 189 -11.32 -7.80 -2.42
C ILE A 189 -12.34 -6.77 -2.93
N CYS A 190 -12.04 -6.10 -4.04
CA CYS A 190 -12.72 -4.88 -4.47
C CYS A 190 -13.53 -4.98 -5.78
N GLN A 191 -13.53 -6.14 -6.45
CA GLN A 191 -14.22 -6.33 -7.73
C GLN A 191 -15.70 -5.90 -7.69
N SER A 192 -16.43 -6.20 -6.61
CA SER A 192 -17.85 -5.87 -6.47
C SER A 192 -18.15 -4.36 -6.45
N VAL A 193 -17.16 -3.54 -6.11
CA VAL A 193 -17.22 -2.07 -6.12
C VAL A 193 -16.74 -1.56 -7.48
N TRP A 194 -15.54 -1.96 -7.90
CA TRP A 194 -14.88 -1.43 -9.10
C TRP A 194 -15.57 -1.81 -10.41
N SER A 195 -16.19 -3.00 -10.49
CA SER A 195 -16.92 -3.44 -11.69
C SER A 195 -18.20 -2.64 -11.94
N LYS A 196 -18.68 -1.90 -10.95
CA LYS A 196 -19.89 -1.06 -11.06
C LYS A 196 -19.59 0.40 -11.32
N ASN A 197 -18.33 0.84 -11.25
CA ASN A 197 -17.96 2.24 -11.49
C ASN A 197 -17.63 2.51 -12.98
N PRO A 198 -18.49 3.24 -13.71
CA PRO A 198 -18.23 3.57 -15.11
C PRO A 198 -17.09 4.57 -15.30
N GLN A 199 -16.82 5.45 -14.32
CA GLN A 199 -15.75 6.42 -14.37
C GLN A 199 -14.38 5.75 -14.22
N LEU A 200 -14.26 4.74 -13.36
CA LEU A 200 -13.05 3.92 -13.26
C LEU A 200 -12.79 3.20 -14.58
N ARG A 201 -13.83 2.56 -15.14
CA ARG A 201 -13.75 1.91 -16.45
C ARG A 201 -13.29 2.88 -17.54
N HIS A 202 -13.88 4.07 -17.58
CA HIS A 202 -13.51 5.11 -18.54
C HIS A 202 -12.05 5.54 -18.39
N THR A 203 -11.59 5.75 -17.15
CA THR A 203 -10.22 6.13 -16.85
C THR A 203 -9.22 5.07 -17.33
N LEU A 204 -9.45 3.81 -16.96
CA LEU A 204 -8.59 2.69 -17.36
C LEU A 204 -8.55 2.52 -18.89
N LEU A 205 -9.71 2.55 -19.56
CA LEU A 205 -9.77 2.46 -21.02
C LEU A 205 -9.04 3.62 -21.70
N THR A 206 -9.13 4.82 -21.15
CA THR A 206 -8.47 6.00 -21.71
C THR A 206 -6.96 5.89 -21.59
N ILE A 207 -6.43 5.50 -20.42
CA ILE A 207 -4.99 5.29 -20.22
C ILE A 207 -4.49 4.18 -21.15
N LYS A 208 -5.15 3.02 -21.17
CA LYS A 208 -4.83 1.90 -22.06
C LYS A 208 -4.72 2.36 -23.50
N ASN A 209 -5.77 2.99 -24.02
CA ASN A 209 -5.81 3.41 -25.42
C ASN A 209 -4.72 4.44 -25.71
N ARG A 210 -4.46 5.40 -24.81
CA ARG A 210 -3.37 6.37 -24.99
C ARG A 210 -2.01 5.70 -25.05
N TYR A 211 -1.77 4.67 -24.25
CA TYR A 211 -0.48 4.00 -24.18
C TYR A 211 -0.26 3.00 -25.34
N MET A 212 -1.32 2.38 -25.86
CA MET A 212 -1.23 1.44 -27.01
C MET A 212 -0.69 2.07 -28.30
N TYR A 213 -0.89 3.37 -28.52
CA TYR A 213 -0.51 4.04 -29.77
C TYR A 213 0.84 4.75 -29.70
N VAL A 214 1.60 4.61 -28.61
CA VAL A 214 2.92 5.19 -28.45
C VAL A 214 3.98 4.14 -28.79
N GLN A 215 5.05 4.53 -29.49
CA GLN A 215 6.24 3.68 -29.69
C GLN A 215 7.11 3.67 -28.43
N ASP A 216 6.55 3.18 -27.32
CA ASP A 216 7.19 3.08 -26.01
C ASP A 216 6.83 1.72 -25.41
N GLU A 217 7.84 0.87 -25.21
CA GLU A 217 7.67 -0.52 -24.77
C GLU A 217 7.07 -0.59 -23.35
N PHE A 218 7.54 0.26 -22.44
CA PHE A 218 7.05 0.30 -21.06
C PHE A 218 5.57 0.69 -21.01
N ARG A 219 5.16 1.71 -21.77
CA ARG A 219 3.74 2.09 -21.88
C ARG A 219 2.90 0.98 -22.49
N LEU A 220 3.42 0.27 -23.49
CA LEU A 220 2.72 -0.87 -24.10
C LEU A 220 2.50 -2.00 -23.08
N GLU A 221 3.48 -2.31 -22.24
CA GLU A 221 3.34 -3.30 -21.17
C GLU A 221 2.25 -2.90 -20.17
N ILE A 222 2.24 -1.63 -19.73
CA ILE A 222 1.18 -1.10 -18.86
C ILE A 222 -0.19 -1.21 -19.55
N ALA A 223 -0.30 -0.88 -20.84
CA ALA A 223 -1.56 -1.00 -21.57
C ALA A 223 -2.07 -2.45 -21.60
N GLN A 224 -1.18 -3.42 -21.79
CA GLN A 224 -1.52 -4.84 -21.73
C GLN A 224 -1.94 -5.30 -20.32
N GLN A 225 -1.29 -4.79 -19.28
CA GLN A 225 -1.72 -5.00 -17.88
C GLN A 225 -3.16 -4.47 -17.68
N ILE A 226 -3.44 -3.23 -18.08
CA ILE A 226 -4.78 -2.64 -17.98
C ILE A 226 -5.80 -3.46 -18.76
N GLU A 227 -5.46 -3.99 -19.93
CA GLU A 227 -6.37 -4.85 -20.69
C GLU A 227 -6.76 -6.12 -19.91
N ARG A 228 -5.81 -6.77 -19.24
CA ARG A 228 -6.08 -7.94 -18.39
C ARG A 228 -6.97 -7.55 -17.20
N LEU A 229 -6.60 -6.49 -16.49
CA LEU A 229 -7.38 -5.97 -15.36
C LEU A 229 -8.84 -5.68 -15.75
N ILE A 230 -9.08 -5.06 -16.91
CA ILE A 230 -10.44 -4.80 -17.41
C ILE A 230 -11.19 -6.11 -17.68
N LYS A 231 -10.54 -7.12 -18.25
CA LYS A 231 -11.18 -8.43 -18.47
C LYS A 231 -11.59 -9.05 -17.13
N ASP A 232 -10.71 -9.03 -16.15
CA ASP A 232 -10.98 -9.61 -14.82
C ASP A 232 -12.07 -8.83 -14.07
N LEU A 233 -12.14 -7.51 -14.22
CA LEU A 233 -13.15 -6.68 -13.57
C LEU A 233 -14.56 -6.83 -14.18
N TYR A 234 -14.68 -6.92 -15.51
CA TYR A 234 -15.96 -6.75 -16.19
C TYR A 234 -16.47 -7.99 -16.95
N ASN A 235 -15.62 -8.98 -17.25
CA ASN A 235 -16.06 -10.17 -17.99
C ASN A 235 -16.54 -11.32 -17.08
N SER A 236 -16.32 -11.24 -15.76
CA SER A 236 -16.81 -12.23 -14.78
C SER A 236 -18.31 -12.12 -14.49
N ILE A 237 -18.98 -11.03 -14.90
CA ILE A 237 -20.40 -10.76 -14.59
C ILE A 237 -21.36 -11.60 -15.47
N ASN A 238 -20.88 -12.21 -16.56
CA ASN A 238 -21.74 -12.96 -17.49
C ASN A 238 -22.08 -14.40 -17.06
N HIS A 239 -21.74 -14.84 -15.84
CA HIS A 239 -21.97 -16.23 -15.41
C HIS A 239 -22.88 -16.41 -14.16
N GLU A 240 -23.37 -15.34 -13.54
CA GLU A 240 -24.29 -15.46 -12.38
C GLU A 240 -25.73 -14.98 -12.65
N GLU A 241 -26.03 -14.50 -13.85
CA GLU A 241 -27.41 -14.22 -14.29
C GLU A 241 -27.75 -15.00 -15.57
N LEU A 242 -28.01 -16.31 -15.42
CA LEU A 242 -28.76 -17.13 -16.38
C LEU A 242 -29.39 -18.34 -15.67
#